data_AF-A0A7R9Q7H9-F1
#
_entry.id   AF-A0A7R9Q7H9-F1
#
_cell.length_a   1.000
_cell.length_b   1.000
_cell.length_c   1.000
_cell.angle_alpha   90.00
_cell.angle_beta   90.00
_cell.angle_gamma   90.00
#
_symmetry.space_group_name_H-M   'P 1'
#
loop_
_entity.id
_entity.type
_entity.pdbx_description
1 polymer ?
#
loop_
_entity_poly.entity_id
_entity_poly.type
_entity_poly.pdbx_seq_one_letter_code
_entity_poly.pdbx_strand_id
1 'polypeptide(L)'
;MKLSIAFLVAGAVLLVEAELMTPQQRLRCEQFISFFENETIEIQYDYVEDMHDGRGYTCGKFGFTTCTGDALDLIQKYTAKKPANPLAPFLPELERLAREFSNDTSGLGGYPEAWKTAAKDQLFRDTQDEVSAGMSY
;
A
#
# COMPACT_ATOMS: atom_id res chain seq x y z
N MET A 1 20.28 40.82 41.95
CA MET A 1 20.51 39.74 40.97
C MET A 1 19.18 39.04 40.75
N LYS A 2 18.57 39.22 39.57
CA LYS A 2 17.34 38.52 39.17
C LYS A 2 17.67 37.04 38.92
N LEU A 3 16.81 36.11 39.32
CA LEU A 3 16.54 34.87 38.57
C LEU A 3 15.20 34.27 39.02
N SER A 4 14.24 34.22 38.10
CA SER A 4 13.01 33.42 38.18
C SER A 4 13.18 32.24 37.23
N ILE A 5 13.06 30.99 37.70
CA ILE A 5 12.92 29.75 36.90
C ILE A 5 12.17 28.75 37.81
N ALA A 6 10.86 28.54 37.67
CA ALA A 6 10.19 27.63 36.73
C ALA A 6 10.51 26.13 36.97
N PHE A 7 9.63 25.47 37.72
CA PHE A 7 9.38 24.02 37.83
C PHE A 7 7.98 23.96 38.47
N LEU A 8 6.96 23.18 38.07
CA LEU A 8 6.96 21.85 37.49
C LEU A 8 5.48 21.58 37.14
N VAL A 9 5.11 21.46 35.86
CA VAL A 9 4.01 20.57 35.48
C VAL A 9 4.55 19.74 34.33
N ALA A 10 5.06 18.58 34.73
CA ALA A 10 5.49 17.52 33.88
C ALA A 10 4.30 16.94 33.12
N GLY A 11 4.62 16.39 31.94
CA GLY A 11 4.05 15.11 31.56
C GLY A 11 2.87 15.19 30.62
N ALA A 12 3.15 14.80 29.39
CA ALA A 12 2.20 14.16 28.49
C ALA A 12 1.02 15.04 28.03
N VAL A 13 1.32 16.02 27.17
CA VAL A 13 0.51 16.05 25.95
C VAL A 13 1.19 15.07 25.02
N LEU A 14 0.79 13.80 25.12
CA LEU A 14 0.92 12.86 24.01
C LEU A 14 0.37 13.62 22.79
N LEU A 15 1.24 13.94 21.84
CA LEU A 15 0.80 14.15 20.47
C LEU A 15 0.27 12.79 20.01
N VAL A 16 -0.97 12.49 20.37
CA VAL A 16 -1.80 11.62 19.55
C VAL A 16 -1.98 12.43 18.28
N GLU A 17 -1.23 12.11 17.23
CA GLU A 17 -1.73 12.38 15.89
C GLU A 17 -3.10 11.69 15.84
N ALA A 18 -4.15 12.50 15.95
CA ALA A 18 -5.49 11.99 15.79
C ALA A 18 -5.54 11.50 14.34
N GLU A 19 -5.66 10.19 14.13
CA GLU A 19 -6.22 9.72 12.87
C GLU A 19 -7.53 10.51 12.67
N LEU A 20 -7.62 11.24 11.56
CA LEU A 20 -8.76 12.11 11.25
C LEU A 20 -10.09 11.31 11.25
N MET A 21 -10.02 9.99 11.14
CA MET A 21 -11.12 9.05 11.03
C MET A 21 -10.86 7.79 11.85
N THR A 22 -11.92 7.19 12.40
CA THR A 22 -11.86 5.83 12.95
C THR A 22 -11.69 4.80 11.82
N PRO A 23 -11.23 3.56 12.11
CA PRO A 23 -11.13 2.50 11.09
C PRO A 23 -12.45 2.25 10.34
N GLN A 24 -13.59 2.33 11.02
CA GLN A 24 -14.90 2.16 10.41
C GLN A 24 -15.29 3.34 9.52
N GLN A 25 -14.94 4.57 9.90
CA GLN A 25 -15.17 5.75 9.07
C GLN A 25 -14.31 5.69 7.80
N ARG A 26 -13.03 5.34 7.97
CA ARG A 26 -12.10 5.13 6.86
C ARG A 26 -12.61 4.07 5.90
N LEU A 27 -13.01 2.90 6.40
CA LEU A 27 -13.58 1.84 5.56
C LEU A 27 -14.78 2.36 4.75
N ARG A 28 -15.67 3.16 5.34
CA ARG A 28 -16.80 3.74 4.58
C ARG A 28 -16.33 4.70 3.49
N CYS A 29 -15.36 5.56 3.75
CA CYS A 29 -14.80 6.45 2.73
C CYS A 29 -14.18 5.64 1.58
N GLU A 30 -13.46 4.57 1.89
CA GLU A 30 -12.86 3.68 0.89
C GLU A 30 -13.93 2.94 0.07
N GLN A 31 -15.04 2.53 0.70
CA GLN A 31 -16.20 1.97 -0.02
C GLN A 31 -16.88 2.99 -0.93
N PHE A 32 -16.96 4.25 -0.51
CA PHE A 32 -17.46 5.34 -1.37
C PHE A 32 -16.54 5.56 -2.58
N ILE A 33 -15.23 5.62 -2.36
CA ILE A 33 -14.24 5.72 -3.45
C ILE A 33 -14.40 4.54 -4.40
N SER A 34 -14.43 3.32 -3.88
CA SER A 34 -14.62 2.11 -4.69
C SER A 34 -15.92 2.14 -5.49
N PHE A 35 -17.01 2.67 -4.93
CA PHE A 35 -18.27 2.82 -5.65
C PHE A 35 -18.15 3.79 -6.84
N PHE A 36 -17.44 4.91 -6.67
CA PHE A 36 -17.23 5.87 -7.75
C PHE A 36 -16.26 5.38 -8.82
N GLU A 37 -15.22 4.62 -8.44
CA GLU A 37 -14.19 4.13 -9.37
C GLU A 37 -14.58 2.82 -10.06
N ASN A 38 -15.29 1.93 -9.36
CA ASN A 38 -15.50 0.53 -9.78
C ASN A 38 -16.97 0.07 -9.72
N GLU A 39 -17.93 0.96 -9.43
CA GLU A 39 -19.36 0.65 -9.28
C GLU A 39 -19.68 -0.43 -8.21
N THR A 40 -18.76 -0.66 -7.27
CA THR A 40 -18.91 -1.65 -6.20
C THR A 40 -18.35 -1.14 -4.87
N ILE A 41 -18.97 -1.55 -3.75
CA ILE A 41 -18.45 -1.29 -2.41
C ILE A 41 -17.43 -2.34 -1.95
N GLU A 42 -17.19 -3.38 -2.76
CA GLU A 42 -16.18 -4.39 -2.48
C GLU A 42 -14.79 -3.86 -2.78
N ILE A 43 -13.91 -3.92 -1.79
CA ILE A 43 -12.53 -3.46 -1.93
C ILE A 43 -11.72 -4.49 -2.71
N GLN A 44 -11.18 -4.08 -3.86
CA GLN A 44 -10.51 -4.97 -4.81
C GLN A 44 -9.03 -5.20 -4.48
N TYR A 45 -8.76 -5.96 -3.41
CA TYR A 45 -7.38 -6.31 -3.03
C TYR A 45 -6.65 -7.18 -4.07
N ASP A 46 -7.39 -7.94 -4.88
CA ASP A 46 -6.89 -8.89 -5.86
C ASP A 46 -6.86 -8.36 -7.29
N TYR A 47 -7.26 -7.10 -7.51
CA TYR A 47 -7.15 -6.45 -8.80
C TYR A 47 -5.69 -6.44 -9.27
N VAL A 48 -5.46 -6.76 -10.54
CA VAL A 48 -4.15 -6.73 -11.19
C VAL A 48 -4.37 -6.77 -12.70
N GLU A 49 -3.96 -5.71 -13.38
CA GLU A 49 -4.13 -5.56 -14.82
C GLU A 49 -3.06 -4.64 -15.40
N ASP A 50 -2.57 -4.98 -16.59
CA ASP A 50 -1.80 -4.04 -17.42
C ASP A 50 -2.81 -3.39 -18.37
N MET A 51 -3.25 -2.18 -18.02
CA MET A 51 -4.20 -1.41 -18.82
C MET A 51 -3.54 -0.74 -20.04
N HIS A 52 -2.24 -0.99 -20.26
CA HIS A 52 -1.43 -0.38 -21.31
C HIS A 52 -1.41 1.17 -21.26
N ASP A 53 -1.50 1.73 -20.06
CA ASP A 53 -1.46 3.18 -19.79
C ASP A 53 -0.04 3.72 -19.53
N GLY A 54 0.98 2.85 -19.66
CA GLY A 54 2.38 3.20 -19.41
C GLY A 54 2.85 3.02 -17.97
N ARG A 55 2.05 2.38 -17.10
CA ARG A 55 2.42 2.12 -15.70
C ARG A 55 2.76 0.67 -15.38
N GLY A 56 2.72 -0.20 -16.39
CA GLY A 56 2.86 -1.65 -16.22
C GLY A 56 1.61 -2.22 -15.54
N TYR A 57 1.78 -3.19 -14.65
CA TYR A 57 0.64 -3.68 -13.88
C TYR A 57 0.20 -2.66 -12.84
N THR A 58 -1.11 -2.37 -12.82
CA THR A 58 -1.81 -1.64 -11.76
C THR A 58 -2.55 -2.65 -10.89
N CYS A 59 -2.34 -2.60 -9.58
CA CYS A 59 -2.68 -3.69 -8.67
C CYS A 59 -3.36 -3.21 -7.37
N GLY A 60 -4.24 -4.05 -6.83
CA GLY A 60 -4.81 -3.89 -5.50
C GLY A 60 -5.71 -2.69 -5.31
N LYS A 61 -6.04 -2.45 -4.04
CA LYS A 61 -7.09 -1.52 -3.58
C LYS A 61 -7.01 -0.11 -4.15
N PHE A 62 -5.80 0.41 -4.34
CA PHE A 62 -5.57 1.81 -4.75
C PHE A 62 -4.65 1.94 -5.97
N GLY A 63 -4.51 0.87 -6.75
CA GLY A 63 -3.78 0.93 -8.01
C GLY A 63 -2.26 1.07 -7.86
N PHE A 64 -1.65 0.20 -7.05
CA PHE A 64 -0.21 0.09 -6.94
C PHE A 64 0.41 -0.30 -8.28
N THR A 65 1.42 0.45 -8.75
CA THR A 65 2.00 0.20 -10.08
C THR A 65 3.41 -0.41 -10.04
N THR A 66 3.73 -1.24 -11.03
CA THR A 66 5.07 -1.83 -11.15
C THR A 66 6.09 -0.83 -11.68
N CYS A 67 5.66 0.14 -12.48
CA CYS A 67 6.54 1.16 -13.06
C CYS A 67 7.01 2.21 -12.04
N THR A 68 6.11 2.71 -11.18
CA THR A 68 6.46 3.77 -10.22
C THR A 68 7.06 3.27 -8.90
N GLY A 69 7.13 1.95 -8.70
CA GLY A 69 7.80 1.32 -7.56
C GLY A 69 6.93 1.17 -6.31
N ASP A 70 5.70 1.64 -6.32
CA ASP A 70 4.74 1.50 -5.22
C ASP A 70 4.28 0.04 -5.04
N ALA A 71 4.16 -0.75 -6.12
CA ALA A 71 3.97 -2.20 -5.99
C ALA A 71 5.21 -2.89 -5.39
N LEU A 72 6.42 -2.43 -5.73
CA LEU A 72 7.67 -2.93 -5.16
C LEU A 72 7.72 -2.69 -3.64
N ASP A 73 7.46 -1.46 -3.20
CA ASP A 73 7.47 -1.07 -1.78
C ASP A 73 6.48 -1.91 -0.95
N LEU A 74 5.27 -2.11 -1.49
CA LEU A 74 4.26 -2.98 -0.89
C LEU A 74 4.75 -4.43 -0.76
N ILE A 75 5.31 -5.00 -1.83
CA ILE A 75 5.76 -6.40 -1.84
C ILE A 75 6.97 -6.59 -0.93
N GLN A 76 7.87 -5.61 -0.83
CA GLN A 76 8.99 -5.64 0.12
C GLN A 76 8.48 -5.67 1.57
N LYS A 77 7.50 -4.82 1.92
CA LYS A 77 6.88 -4.81 3.26
C LYS A 77 6.16 -6.13 3.56
N TYR A 78 5.41 -6.67 2.60
CA TYR A 78 4.75 -7.97 2.76
C TYR A 78 5.76 -9.09 2.94
N THR A 79 6.84 -9.08 2.15
CA THR A 79 7.92 -10.09 2.22
C THR A 79 8.70 -10.02 3.52
N ALA A 80 8.91 -8.81 4.08
CA ALA A 80 9.51 -8.66 5.41
C ALA A 80 8.67 -9.32 6.51
N LYS A 81 7.33 -9.27 6.40
CA LYS A 81 6.40 -9.93 7.34
C LYS A 81 6.25 -11.44 7.07
N LYS A 82 6.34 -11.86 5.80
CA LYS A 82 6.20 -13.26 5.35
C LYS A 82 7.17 -13.56 4.21
N PRO A 83 8.40 -14.03 4.51
CA PRO A 83 9.44 -14.21 3.48
C PRO A 83 9.07 -15.23 2.38
N ALA A 84 8.38 -16.32 2.75
CA ALA A 84 7.95 -17.36 1.81
C ALA A 84 6.53 -17.06 1.28
N ASN A 85 6.38 -15.96 0.54
CA ASN A 85 5.12 -15.57 -0.08
C ASN A 85 5.21 -15.67 -1.62
N PRO A 86 4.07 -15.75 -2.34
CA PRO A 86 4.07 -15.97 -3.79
C PRO A 86 4.62 -14.78 -4.60
N LEU A 87 4.73 -13.59 -4.00
CA LEU A 87 5.22 -12.37 -4.67
C LEU A 87 6.73 -12.14 -4.49
N ALA A 88 7.36 -12.77 -3.49
CA ALA A 88 8.79 -12.63 -3.22
C ALA A 88 9.69 -12.94 -4.45
N PRO A 89 9.40 -13.95 -5.30
CA PRO A 89 10.22 -14.22 -6.49
C PRO A 89 10.29 -13.07 -7.50
N PHE A 90 9.33 -12.14 -7.49
CA PHE A 90 9.28 -11.03 -8.45
C PHE A 90 10.09 -9.81 -8.01
N LEU A 91 10.54 -9.76 -6.75
CA LEU A 91 11.26 -8.61 -6.20
C LEU A 91 12.44 -8.13 -7.06
N PRO A 92 13.35 -9.00 -7.57
CA PRO A 92 14.47 -8.53 -8.38
C PRO A 92 14.04 -7.83 -9.68
N GLU A 93 12.96 -8.30 -10.31
CA GLU A 93 12.45 -7.69 -11.54
C GLU A 93 11.72 -6.38 -11.24
N LEU A 94 10.92 -6.35 -10.17
CA LEU A 94 10.25 -5.14 -9.72
C LEU A 94 11.26 -4.03 -9.35
N GLU A 95 12.40 -4.39 -8.73
CA GLU A 95 13.51 -3.46 -8.47
C GLU A 95 14.12 -2.89 -9.74
N ARG A 96 14.26 -3.71 -10.80
CA ARG A 96 14.72 -3.25 -12.10
C ARG A 96 13.73 -2.26 -12.71
N LEU A 97 12.45 -2.63 -12.77
CA LEU A 97 11.39 -1.82 -13.36
C LEU A 97 11.26 -0.46 -12.68
N ALA A 98 11.23 -0.43 -11.34
CA ALA A 98 11.15 0.81 -10.58
C ALA A 98 12.37 1.72 -10.79
N ARG A 99 13.58 1.15 -10.84
CA ARG A 99 14.82 1.91 -11.10
C ARG A 99 14.85 2.53 -12.50
N GLU A 100 14.29 1.83 -13.48
CA GLU A 100 14.26 2.25 -14.89
C GLU A 100 13.02 3.07 -15.25
N PHE A 101 12.06 3.21 -14.34
CA PHE A 101 10.71 3.74 -14.62
C PHE A 101 10.09 3.05 -15.84
N SER A 102 10.18 1.72 -15.87
CA SER A 102 9.78 0.89 -17.00
C SER A 102 8.39 0.29 -16.79
N ASN A 103 7.57 0.34 -17.84
CA ASN A 103 6.27 -0.32 -17.91
C ASN A 103 6.32 -1.73 -18.52
N ASP A 104 7.52 -2.28 -18.72
CA ASP A 104 7.71 -3.62 -19.27
C ASP A 104 7.17 -4.69 -18.30
N THR A 105 6.31 -5.57 -18.81
CA THR A 105 5.70 -6.67 -18.05
C THR A 105 6.22 -8.04 -18.50
N SER A 106 7.13 -8.10 -19.49
CA SER A 106 7.63 -9.34 -20.06
C SER A 106 8.42 -10.22 -19.07
N GLY A 107 9.06 -9.61 -18.07
CA GLY A 107 9.76 -10.29 -16.97
C GLY A 107 8.84 -10.74 -15.82
N LEU A 108 7.54 -10.42 -15.86
CA LEU A 108 6.59 -10.66 -14.77
C LEU A 108 5.62 -11.83 -15.07
N GLY A 109 6.10 -12.86 -15.76
CA GLY A 109 5.30 -14.05 -16.05
C GLY A 109 4.73 -14.72 -14.79
N GLY A 110 3.41 -14.85 -14.70
CA GLY A 110 2.70 -15.42 -13.54
C GLY A 110 2.49 -14.45 -12.37
N TYR A 111 2.89 -13.18 -12.51
CA TYR A 111 2.67 -12.15 -11.50
C TYR A 111 1.18 -11.91 -11.18
N PRO A 112 0.26 -11.82 -12.16
CA PRO A 112 -1.17 -11.64 -11.86
C PRO A 112 -1.77 -12.77 -10.99
N GLU A 113 -1.39 -14.01 -11.26
CA GLU A 113 -1.85 -15.19 -10.52
C GLU A 113 -1.26 -15.21 -9.10
N ALA A 114 0.02 -14.85 -8.97
CA ALA A 114 0.68 -14.71 -7.68
C ALA A 114 0.04 -13.60 -6.84
N TRP A 115 -0.34 -12.47 -7.46
CA TRP A 115 -1.05 -11.37 -6.80
C TRP A 115 -2.42 -11.81 -6.30
N LYS A 116 -3.23 -12.41 -7.16
CA LYS A 116 -4.55 -12.95 -6.77
C LYS A 116 -4.44 -14.01 -5.68
N THR A 117 -3.35 -14.78 -5.67
CA THR A 117 -3.06 -15.75 -4.60
C THR A 117 -2.70 -15.05 -3.29
N ALA A 118 -1.82 -14.05 -3.33
CA ALA A 118 -1.45 -13.24 -2.18
C ALA A 118 -2.66 -12.50 -1.60
N ALA A 119 -3.58 -12.02 -2.43
CA ALA A 119 -4.79 -11.33 -2.02
C ALA A 119 -5.80 -12.21 -1.26
N LYS A 120 -5.58 -13.53 -1.16
CA LYS A 120 -6.33 -14.40 -0.24
C LYS A 120 -5.76 -14.41 1.17
N ASP A 121 -4.53 -13.93 1.35
CA ASP A 121 -3.85 -13.81 2.63
C ASP A 121 -4.26 -12.49 3.32
N GLN A 122 -4.79 -12.59 4.54
CA GLN A 122 -5.17 -11.41 5.32
C GLN A 122 -3.97 -10.50 5.57
N LEU A 123 -2.77 -11.06 5.76
CA LEU A 123 -1.56 -10.27 5.98
C LEU A 123 -1.20 -9.39 4.77
N PHE A 124 -1.50 -9.85 3.55
CA PHE A 124 -1.26 -9.06 2.35
C PHE A 124 -2.27 -7.92 2.24
N ARG A 125 -3.56 -8.17 2.55
CA ARG A 125 -4.60 -7.14 2.59
C ARG A 125 -4.29 -6.06 3.62
N ASP A 126 -3.93 -6.47 4.84
CA ASP A 126 -3.53 -5.54 5.91
C ASP A 126 -2.30 -4.71 5.51
N THR A 127 -1.38 -5.29 4.73
CA THR A 127 -0.21 -4.55 4.23
C THR A 127 -0.59 -3.56 3.13
N GLN A 128 -1.56 -3.86 2.27
CA GLN A 128 -2.12 -2.86 1.34
C GLN A 128 -2.73 -1.68 2.13
N ASP A 129 -3.53 -1.96 3.16
CA ASP A 129 -4.15 -0.93 3.98
C ASP A 129 -3.13 -0.05 4.72
N GLU A 130 -2.07 -0.65 5.26
CA GLU A 130 -0.96 0.06 5.91
C GLU A 130 -0.24 1.00 4.95
N VAL A 131 0.15 0.49 3.77
CA VAL A 131 0.89 1.30 2.78
C VAL A 131 0.03 2.45 2.29
N SER A 132 -1.25 2.19 2.02
CA SER A 132 -2.17 3.21 1.53
C SER A 132 -2.57 4.24 2.58
N ALA A 133 -2.38 3.95 3.87
CA ALA A 133 -2.55 4.96 4.93
C ALA A 133 -1.52 6.09 4.82
N GLY A 134 -0.33 5.81 4.30
CA GLY A 134 0.72 6.79 4.08
C GLY A 134 0.58 7.58 2.77
N MET A 135 -0.32 7.17 1.88
CA MET A 135 -0.60 7.89 0.65
C MET A 135 -1.58 9.03 0.97
N SER A 136 -1.11 10.28 0.87
CA SER A 136 -1.96 11.44 1.12
C SER A 136 -3.07 11.52 0.08
N TYR A 137 -4.32 11.61 0.54
CA TYR A 137 -5.48 12.03 -0.26
C TYR A 137 -5.79 13.49 0.04
#